data_AF-A0A286UN89-F1
#
_entry.id   AF-A0A286UN89-F1
#
_cell.length_a   1.000
_cell.length_b   1.000
_cell.length_c   1.000
_cell.angle_alpha   90.00
_cell.angle_beta   90.00
_cell.angle_gamma   90.00
#
_symmetry.space_group_name_H-M   'P 1'
#
loop_
_entity.id
_entity.type
_entity.pdbx_description
1 polymer ?
#
loop_
_entity_poly.entity_id
_entity_poly.type
_entity_poly.pdbx_seq_one_letter_code
_entity_poly.pdbx_strand_id
1 'polypeptide(L)'
;MALVPALAPLAIAGNPDSPHTLDIFLDYVCPFSAKIAFTIDKVVKPLLSNGGKYDGKVKIIIRPQVQPWHVASTLTHESALAVIRVSPESFWPYSIELFKNQSHFFDLQIANLTVTQIREKLIDLALSIYTIKFARQNGIHVSPTVLWDGLVVNEISSSWGAQEWSDFLKAKVSV
;
A
#
# COMPACT_ATOMS: atom_id res chain seq x y z
N MET A 1 -17.45 -5.90 -26.51
CA MET A 1 -17.10 -5.97 -25.08
C MET A 1 -15.59 -5.80 -24.98
N ALA A 2 -15.11 -4.61 -24.63
CA ALA A 2 -13.68 -4.38 -24.49
C ALA A 2 -13.20 -5.10 -23.23
N LEU A 3 -12.17 -5.94 -23.37
CA LEU A 3 -11.47 -6.62 -22.28
C LEU A 3 -11.27 -5.65 -21.11
N VAL A 4 -11.73 -6.02 -19.90
CA VAL A 4 -11.38 -5.30 -18.68
C VAL A 4 -9.84 -5.30 -18.61
N PRO A 5 -9.15 -4.17 -18.82
CA PRO A 5 -7.74 -4.25 -19.10
C PRO A 5 -6.98 -4.49 -17.79
N ALA A 6 -5.83 -5.17 -17.88
CA ALA A 6 -4.91 -5.59 -16.81
C ALA A 6 -4.43 -4.49 -15.83
N LEU A 7 -5.00 -3.29 -15.93
CA LEU A 7 -4.67 -2.07 -15.20
C LEU A 7 -5.83 -1.61 -14.30
N ALA A 8 -6.84 -2.45 -14.06
CA ALA A 8 -7.92 -2.15 -13.10
C ALA A 8 -7.42 -1.67 -11.72
N PRO A 9 -6.31 -2.19 -11.15
CA PRO A 9 -5.76 -1.67 -9.89
C PRO A 9 -5.27 -0.22 -9.96
N LEU A 10 -4.99 0.30 -11.16
CA LEU A 10 -4.62 1.70 -11.37
C LEU A 10 -5.81 2.64 -11.40
N ALA A 11 -7.04 2.12 -11.45
CA ALA A 11 -8.25 2.92 -11.27
C ALA A 11 -8.46 3.19 -9.78
N ILE A 12 -8.23 4.42 -9.34
CA ILE A 12 -8.15 4.77 -7.91
C ILE A 12 -9.43 5.40 -7.35
N ALA A 13 -10.34 5.85 -8.24
CA ALA A 13 -11.57 6.54 -7.89
C ALA A 13 -12.59 6.49 -9.04
N GLY A 14 -13.87 6.55 -8.67
CA GLY A 14 -15.01 6.53 -9.59
C GLY A 14 -15.41 5.12 -10.03
N ASN A 15 -16.66 4.99 -10.52
CA ASN A 15 -17.18 3.72 -11.01
C ASN A 15 -16.40 3.28 -12.28
N PRO A 16 -15.94 2.02 -12.39
CA PRO A 16 -15.30 1.50 -13.60
C PRO A 16 -16.08 1.74 -14.90
N ASP A 17 -17.41 1.74 -14.82
CA ASP A 17 -18.34 1.94 -15.95
C ASP A 17 -18.58 3.42 -16.27
N SER A 18 -17.97 4.34 -15.52
CA SER A 18 -18.11 5.79 -15.76
C SER A 18 -17.70 6.13 -17.19
N PRO A 19 -18.49 6.95 -17.92
CA PRO A 19 -18.26 7.25 -19.33
C PRO A 19 -17.00 8.12 -19.54
N HIS A 20 -16.63 8.95 -18.57
CA HIS A 20 -15.44 9.79 -18.66
C HIS A 20 -14.28 9.23 -17.85
N THR A 21 -13.07 9.34 -18.40
CA THR A 21 -11.83 8.85 -17.79
C THR A 21 -10.80 9.97 -17.71
N LEU A 22 -10.24 10.18 -16.52
CA LEU A 22 -9.13 11.09 -16.29
C LEU A 22 -7.86 10.25 -16.08
N ASP A 23 -6.98 10.23 -17.09
CA ASP A 23 -5.65 9.61 -17.00
C ASP A 23 -4.64 10.62 -16.43
N ILE A 24 -3.95 10.23 -15.36
CA ILE A 24 -2.99 11.11 -14.67
C ILE A 24 -1.64 10.40 -14.58
N PHE A 25 -0.64 10.98 -15.23
CA PHE A 25 0.72 10.46 -15.20
C PHE A 25 1.46 11.02 -13.97
N LEU A 26 1.94 10.13 -13.11
CA LEU A 26 2.59 10.51 -11.85
C LEU A 26 3.97 9.88 -11.75
N ASP A 27 4.90 10.66 -11.23
CA ASP A 27 6.22 10.19 -10.81
C ASP A 27 6.36 10.31 -9.29
N TYR A 28 6.78 9.24 -8.63
CA TYR A 28 6.86 9.16 -7.18
C TYR A 28 7.95 10.04 -6.53
N VAL A 29 8.90 10.55 -7.31
CA VAL A 29 10.00 11.44 -6.86
C VAL A 29 9.74 12.89 -7.26
N CYS A 30 8.79 13.14 -8.16
CA CYS A 30 8.38 14.49 -8.56
C CYS A 30 7.53 15.19 -7.48
N PRO A 31 7.92 16.38 -6.98
CA PRO A 31 7.16 17.11 -5.95
C PRO A 31 5.80 17.62 -6.47
N PHE A 32 5.69 17.92 -7.77
CA PHE A 32 4.42 18.32 -8.38
C PHE A 32 3.43 17.16 -8.47
N SER A 33 3.94 15.94 -8.71
CA SER A 33 3.14 14.71 -8.67
C SER A 33 2.59 14.45 -7.27
N ALA A 34 3.40 14.67 -6.23
CA ALA A 34 2.93 14.57 -4.84
C ALA A 34 1.81 15.58 -4.55
N LYS A 35 1.97 16.84 -4.99
CA LYS A 35 0.97 17.89 -4.80
C LYS A 35 -0.39 17.51 -5.39
N ILE A 36 -0.43 17.07 -6.64
CA ILE A 36 -1.69 16.66 -7.28
C ILE A 36 -2.25 15.38 -6.66
N ALA A 37 -1.41 14.41 -6.29
CA ALA A 37 -1.85 13.18 -5.65
C ALA A 37 -2.60 13.45 -4.34
N PHE A 38 -2.11 14.36 -3.50
CA PHE A 38 -2.80 14.76 -2.27
C PHE A 38 -4.12 15.49 -2.53
N THR A 39 -4.20 16.32 -3.57
CA THR A 39 -5.46 16.95 -3.98
C THR A 39 -6.46 15.90 -4.47
N ILE A 40 -6.02 14.93 -5.26
CA ILE A 40 -6.87 13.84 -5.73
C ILE A 40 -7.42 13.06 -4.54
N ASP A 41 -6.56 12.66 -3.61
CA ASP A 41 -6.97 11.86 -2.46
C ASP A 41 -7.95 12.59 -1.54
N LYS A 42 -7.68 13.86 -1.23
CA LYS A 42 -8.48 14.64 -0.26
C LYS A 42 -9.73 15.27 -0.86
N VAL A 43 -9.69 15.69 -2.11
CA VAL A 43 -10.75 16.52 -2.72
C VAL A 43 -11.48 15.78 -3.81
N VAL A 44 -10.74 15.23 -4.79
CA VAL A 44 -11.38 14.70 -6.00
C VAL A 44 -12.04 13.35 -5.72
N LYS A 45 -11.36 12.45 -5.01
CA LYS A 45 -11.87 11.10 -4.72
C LYS A 45 -13.22 11.12 -3.99
N PRO A 46 -13.45 11.92 -2.93
CA PRO A 46 -14.78 12.05 -2.31
C PRO A 46 -15.88 12.53 -3.27
N LEU A 47 -15.56 13.39 -4.24
CA LEU A 47 -16.53 13.87 -5.23
C LEU A 47 -16.97 12.79 -6.24
N LEU A 48 -16.14 11.76 -6.43
CA LEU A 48 -16.37 10.64 -7.35
C LEU A 48 -16.87 9.37 -6.64
N SER A 49 -16.77 9.32 -5.31
CA SER A 49 -17.25 8.20 -4.48
C SER A 49 -18.77 8.12 -4.48
N ASN A 50 -19.31 6.99 -3.98
CA ASN A 50 -20.75 6.75 -3.87
C ASN A 50 -21.48 7.89 -3.17
N GLY A 51 -22.47 8.50 -3.84
CA GLY A 51 -23.21 9.67 -3.33
C GLY A 51 -22.49 11.02 -3.50
N GLY A 52 -21.31 11.04 -4.13
CA GLY A 52 -20.60 12.25 -4.53
C GLY A 52 -21.23 12.94 -5.74
N LYS A 53 -20.93 14.23 -5.93
CA LYS A 53 -21.52 15.07 -7.01
C LYS A 53 -21.33 14.50 -8.42
N TYR A 54 -20.24 13.77 -8.64
CA TYR A 54 -19.88 13.19 -9.93
C TYR A 54 -19.79 11.66 -9.90
N ASP A 55 -20.46 11.04 -8.92
CA ASP A 55 -20.60 9.58 -8.85
C ASP A 55 -21.16 9.00 -10.16
N GLY A 56 -20.56 7.91 -10.64
CA GLY A 56 -20.88 7.26 -11.91
C GLY A 56 -20.57 8.07 -13.18
N LYS A 57 -20.02 9.29 -13.08
CA LYS A 57 -19.76 10.15 -14.25
C LYS A 57 -18.31 10.14 -14.70
N VAL A 58 -17.37 10.11 -13.76
CA VAL A 58 -15.93 10.20 -14.02
C VAL A 58 -15.19 9.14 -13.22
N LYS A 59 -14.24 8.46 -13.88
CA LYS A 59 -13.23 7.62 -13.22
C LYS A 59 -11.82 8.20 -13.39
N ILE A 60 -10.95 7.92 -12.42
CA ILE A 60 -9.55 8.33 -12.44
C ILE A 60 -8.65 7.11 -12.56
N ILE A 61 -7.70 7.17 -13.48
CA ILE A 61 -6.67 6.15 -13.67
C ILE A 61 -5.30 6.81 -13.50
N ILE A 62 -4.47 6.21 -12.66
CA ILE A 62 -3.07 6.63 -12.48
C ILE A 62 -2.19 5.89 -13.47
N ARG A 63 -1.27 6.61 -14.10
CA ARG A 63 -0.28 6.07 -15.02
C ARG A 63 1.12 6.28 -14.41
N PRO A 64 1.81 5.20 -14.01
CA PRO A 64 3.22 5.26 -13.64
C PRO A 64 4.05 5.94 -14.72
N GLN A 65 4.75 7.03 -14.39
CA GLN A 65 5.59 7.77 -15.32
C GLN A 65 6.98 7.93 -14.71
N VAL A 66 7.88 7.02 -15.04
CA VAL A 66 9.28 7.09 -14.60
C VAL A 66 9.97 8.27 -15.28
N GLN A 67 10.45 9.23 -14.50
CA GLN A 67 11.27 10.33 -15.00
C GLN A 67 12.77 9.98 -14.86
N PRO A 68 13.54 9.87 -15.97
CA PRO A 68 14.92 9.36 -15.94
C PRO A 68 15.92 10.17 -15.10
N TRP A 69 15.63 11.45 -14.84
CA TRP A 69 16.48 12.31 -14.02
C TRP A 69 16.25 12.15 -12.51
N HIS A 70 15.21 11.42 -12.10
CA HIS A 70 14.98 11.05 -10.71
C HIS A 70 15.57 9.66 -10.46
N VAL A 71 16.70 9.59 -9.77
CA VAL A 71 17.50 8.36 -9.67
C VAL A 71 16.71 7.19 -9.04
N ALA A 72 15.91 7.46 -8.00
CA ALA A 72 15.05 6.47 -7.37
C ALA A 72 13.72 6.20 -8.10
N SER A 73 13.40 6.89 -9.20
CA SER A 73 12.07 6.79 -9.82
C SER A 73 11.76 5.38 -10.28
N THR A 74 12.71 4.69 -10.90
CA THR A 74 12.52 3.29 -11.31
C THR A 74 12.18 2.39 -10.12
N LEU A 75 12.87 2.57 -8.98
CA LEU A 75 12.70 1.72 -7.79
C LEU A 75 11.38 2.00 -7.06
N THR A 76 10.98 3.27 -6.96
CA THR A 76 9.70 3.65 -6.35
C THR A 76 8.50 3.20 -7.19
N HIS A 77 8.62 3.19 -8.52
CA HIS A 77 7.59 2.60 -9.38
C HIS A 77 7.60 1.08 -9.36
N GLU A 78 8.78 0.45 -9.28
CA GLU A 78 8.91 -1.00 -9.09
C GLU A 78 8.16 -1.47 -7.84
N SER A 79 8.34 -0.78 -6.71
CA SER A 79 7.66 -1.14 -5.47
C SER A 79 6.14 -0.96 -5.55
N ALA A 80 5.66 0.08 -6.23
CA ALA A 80 4.23 0.29 -6.45
C ALA A 80 3.61 -0.82 -7.33
N LEU A 81 4.31 -1.25 -8.38
CA LEU A 81 3.90 -2.39 -9.20
C LEU A 81 3.92 -3.71 -8.41
N ALA A 82 4.90 -3.89 -7.52
CA ALA A 82 4.93 -5.04 -6.62
C ALA A 82 3.73 -5.06 -5.67
N VAL A 83 3.35 -3.91 -5.10
CA VAL A 83 2.15 -3.78 -4.27
C VAL A 83 0.89 -4.11 -5.09
N ILE A 84 0.78 -3.64 -6.33
CA ILE A 84 -0.35 -4.02 -7.21
C ILE A 84 -0.44 -5.55 -7.38
N ARG A 85 0.70 -6.22 -7.54
CA ARG A 85 0.73 -7.67 -7.77
C ARG A 85 0.34 -8.47 -6.54
N VAL A 86 0.72 -8.00 -5.34
CA VAL A 86 0.50 -8.73 -4.07
C VAL A 86 -0.83 -8.33 -3.41
N SER A 87 -1.19 -7.06 -3.48
CA SER A 87 -2.35 -6.46 -2.80
C SER A 87 -2.90 -5.28 -3.61
N PRO A 88 -3.63 -5.55 -4.71
CA PRO A 88 -4.13 -4.52 -5.63
C PRO A 88 -4.88 -3.37 -4.95
N GLU A 89 -5.68 -3.67 -3.93
CA GLU A 89 -6.47 -2.68 -3.18
C GLU A 89 -5.62 -1.74 -2.33
N SER A 90 -4.38 -2.13 -2.02
CA SER A 90 -3.43 -1.35 -1.23
C SER A 90 -2.61 -0.40 -2.10
N PHE A 91 -2.71 -0.47 -3.43
CA PHE A 91 -1.93 0.35 -4.36
C PHE A 91 -2.05 1.85 -4.08
N TRP A 92 -3.26 2.39 -4.00
CA TRP A 92 -3.46 3.83 -3.78
C TRP A 92 -3.07 4.28 -2.36
N PRO A 93 -3.48 3.58 -1.28
CA PRO A 93 -2.97 3.87 0.06
C PRO A 93 -1.43 3.87 0.13
N TYR A 94 -0.78 2.88 -0.48
CA TYR A 94 0.68 2.81 -0.57
C TYR A 94 1.26 4.00 -1.36
N SER A 95 0.67 4.34 -2.49
CA SER A 95 1.09 5.49 -3.31
C SER A 95 1.06 6.79 -2.51
N ILE A 96 0.00 7.01 -1.74
CA ILE A 96 -0.12 8.18 -0.88
C ILE A 96 0.92 8.17 0.24
N GLU A 97 1.16 7.02 0.86
CA GLU A 97 2.17 6.87 1.90
C GLU A 97 3.60 7.10 1.35
N LEU A 98 3.85 6.64 0.12
CA LEU A 98 5.10 6.89 -0.57
C LEU A 98 5.29 8.37 -0.91
N PHE A 99 4.24 9.06 -1.35
CA PHE A 99 4.30 10.51 -1.54
C PHE A 99 4.53 11.28 -0.24
N LYS A 100 4.02 10.83 0.91
CA LYS A 100 4.32 11.46 2.21
C LYS A 100 5.79 11.31 2.59
N ASN A 101 6.41 10.19 2.23
CA ASN A 101 7.80 9.85 2.54
C ASN A 101 8.76 10.14 1.36
N GLN A 102 8.29 10.86 0.34
CA GLN A 102 8.97 11.09 -0.92
C GLN A 102 10.40 11.66 -0.74
N SER A 103 10.59 12.55 0.24
CA SER A 103 11.88 13.21 0.47
C SER A 103 13.01 12.22 0.76
N HIS A 104 12.72 11.06 1.35
CA HIS A 104 13.70 10.00 1.62
C HIS A 104 14.23 9.34 0.34
N PHE A 105 13.58 9.55 -0.80
CA PHE A 105 13.94 9.00 -2.10
C PHE A 105 14.49 10.07 -3.06
N PHE A 106 14.72 11.30 -2.59
CA PHE A 106 15.44 12.30 -3.37
C PHE A 106 16.92 11.97 -3.49
N ASP A 107 17.54 12.42 -4.59
CA ASP A 107 18.90 12.07 -4.99
C ASP A 107 19.92 12.25 -3.85
N LEU A 108 19.82 13.32 -3.07
CA LEU A 108 20.71 13.57 -1.93
C LEU A 108 20.58 12.51 -0.81
N GLN A 109 19.37 12.04 -0.53
CA GLN A 109 19.11 11.10 0.56
C GLN A 109 19.54 9.67 0.21
N ILE A 110 19.56 9.34 -1.08
CA ILE A 110 19.91 8.00 -1.56
C ILE A 110 21.33 7.92 -2.15
N ALA A 111 22.07 9.02 -2.19
CA ALA A 111 23.35 9.13 -2.92
C ALA A 111 24.37 8.04 -2.53
N ASN A 112 24.35 7.59 -1.28
CA ASN A 112 25.27 6.57 -0.75
C ASN A 112 24.60 5.22 -0.47
N LEU A 113 23.34 5.04 -0.90
CA LEU A 113 22.60 3.80 -0.69
C LEU A 113 22.75 2.87 -1.89
N THR A 114 22.87 1.59 -1.59
CA THR A 114 22.74 0.55 -2.61
C THR A 114 21.28 0.38 -3.03
N VAL A 115 21.06 -0.18 -4.21
CA VAL A 115 19.71 -0.51 -4.70
C VAL A 115 18.95 -1.41 -3.70
N THR A 116 19.64 -2.35 -3.07
CA THR A 116 19.06 -3.23 -2.05
C THR A 116 18.55 -2.45 -0.85
N GLN A 117 19.35 -1.52 -0.32
CA GLN A 117 18.96 -0.67 0.82
C GLN A 117 17.78 0.25 0.49
N ILE A 118 17.69 0.75 -0.75
CA ILE A 118 16.54 1.53 -1.20
C ILE A 118 15.28 0.65 -1.25
N ARG A 119 15.40 -0.59 -1.75
CA ARG A 119 14.29 -1.56 -1.77
C ARG A 119 13.83 -1.94 -0.37
N GLU A 120 14.75 -2.15 0.58
CA GLU A 120 14.42 -2.39 1.99
C GLU A 120 13.56 -1.26 2.56
N LYS A 121 13.95 0.00 2.35
CA LYS A 121 13.15 1.17 2.75
C LYS A 121 11.75 1.18 2.13
N LEU A 122 11.63 0.79 0.86
CA LEU A 122 10.34 0.71 0.16
C LEU A 122 9.47 -0.45 0.68
N ILE A 123 10.09 -1.56 1.07
CA ILE A 123 9.43 -2.71 1.71
C ILE A 123 8.90 -2.32 3.08
N ASP A 124 9.69 -1.65 3.91
CA ASP A 124 9.25 -1.18 5.24
C ASP A 124 8.00 -0.31 5.13
N LEU A 125 7.99 0.57 4.12
CA LEU A 125 6.83 1.39 3.81
C LEU A 125 5.61 0.57 3.39
N ALA A 126 5.80 -0.43 2.52
CA ALA A 126 4.72 -1.30 2.06
C ALA A 126 4.16 -2.18 3.19
N LEU A 127 5.02 -2.67 4.09
CA LEU A 127 4.63 -3.46 5.26
C LEU A 127 3.75 -2.68 6.22
N SER A 128 3.98 -1.37 6.39
CA SER A 128 3.12 -0.52 7.21
C SER A 128 1.65 -0.51 6.75
N ILE A 129 1.41 -0.69 5.44
CA ILE A 129 0.07 -0.74 4.84
C ILE A 129 -0.46 -2.17 4.84
N TYR A 130 0.38 -3.15 4.50
CA TYR A 130 -0.03 -4.55 4.38
C TYR A 130 -0.38 -5.19 5.73
N THR A 131 0.36 -4.87 6.80
CA THR A 131 0.09 -5.40 8.16
C THR A 131 -1.32 -5.08 8.62
N ILE A 132 -1.86 -3.91 8.26
CA ILE A 132 -3.25 -3.53 8.54
C ILE A 132 -4.23 -4.45 7.79
N LYS A 133 -3.97 -4.74 6.51
CA LYS A 133 -4.80 -5.67 5.73
C LYS A 133 -4.74 -7.07 6.34
N PHE A 134 -3.55 -7.57 6.67
CA PHE A 134 -3.37 -8.88 7.29
C PHE A 134 -4.09 -8.98 8.63
N ALA A 135 -3.96 -7.97 9.49
CA ALA A 135 -4.69 -7.91 10.76
C ALA A 135 -6.21 -7.90 10.56
N ARG A 136 -6.73 -7.10 9.62
CA ARG A 136 -8.17 -7.07 9.30
C ARG A 136 -8.67 -8.40 8.75
N GLN A 137 -7.92 -9.04 7.86
CA GLN A 137 -8.26 -10.33 7.28
C GLN A 137 -8.35 -11.42 8.35
N ASN A 138 -7.47 -11.37 9.37
CA ASN A 138 -7.49 -12.29 10.50
C ASN A 138 -8.44 -11.85 11.64
N GLY A 139 -9.25 -10.80 11.44
CA GLY A 139 -10.22 -10.34 12.44
C GLY A 139 -9.60 -9.79 13.72
N ILE A 140 -8.35 -9.33 13.68
CA ILE A 140 -7.64 -8.83 14.86
C ILE A 140 -8.23 -7.49 15.29
N HIS A 141 -8.76 -7.45 16.51
CA HIS A 141 -9.43 -6.26 17.07
C HIS A 141 -8.72 -5.68 18.30
N VAL A 142 -8.23 -6.54 19.20
CA VAL A 142 -7.59 -6.15 20.46
C VAL A 142 -6.11 -6.57 20.49
N SER A 143 -5.28 -5.78 21.15
CA SER A 143 -3.85 -6.07 21.29
C SER A 143 -3.52 -6.43 22.75
N PRO A 144 -2.77 -7.53 23.00
CA PRO A 144 -2.25 -8.49 22.02
C PRO A 144 -3.30 -9.55 21.62
N THR A 145 -3.24 -9.98 20.36
CA THR A 145 -3.89 -11.21 19.86
C THR A 145 -2.80 -12.06 19.23
N VAL A 146 -2.72 -13.35 19.58
CA VAL A 146 -1.66 -14.25 19.10
C VAL A 146 -2.28 -15.31 18.18
N LEU A 147 -1.59 -15.60 17.07
CA LEU A 147 -1.94 -16.67 16.15
C LEU A 147 -0.87 -17.75 16.20
N TRP A 148 -1.28 -19.01 16.32
CA TRP A 148 -0.42 -20.19 16.15
C TRP A 148 -0.86 -20.92 14.88
N ASP A 149 0.07 -21.12 13.94
CA ASP A 149 -0.21 -21.70 12.62
C ASP A 149 -1.38 -21.03 11.87
N GLY A 150 -1.55 -19.71 12.07
CA GLY A 150 -2.61 -18.92 11.46
C GLY A 150 -3.97 -18.98 12.17
N LEU A 151 -4.10 -19.73 13.27
CA LEU A 151 -5.31 -19.80 14.09
C LEU A 151 -5.17 -18.94 15.35
N VAL A 152 -6.22 -18.20 15.71
CA VAL A 152 -6.24 -17.37 16.92
C VAL A 152 -6.20 -18.26 18.16
N VAL A 153 -5.27 -17.96 19.07
CA VAL A 153 -5.03 -18.69 20.32
C VAL A 153 -5.35 -17.76 21.48
N ASN A 154 -6.48 -18.00 22.15
CA ASN A 154 -7.00 -17.12 23.20
C ASN A 154 -6.40 -17.41 24.59
N GLU A 155 -5.74 -18.55 24.78
CA GLU A 155 -5.11 -18.88 26.07
C GLU A 155 -3.87 -18.04 26.38
N ILE A 156 -3.21 -17.47 25.36
CA ILE A 156 -1.99 -16.68 25.52
C ILE A 156 -2.34 -15.30 26.07
N SER A 157 -1.76 -14.95 27.23
CA SER A 157 -1.93 -13.64 27.87
C SER A 157 -0.68 -12.77 27.74
N SER A 158 -0.86 -11.44 27.73
CA SER A 158 0.23 -10.47 27.80
C SER A 158 1.05 -10.56 29.08
N SER A 159 0.52 -11.22 30.11
CA SER A 159 1.18 -11.42 31.41
C SER A 159 2.06 -12.67 31.48
N TRP A 160 2.10 -13.50 30.43
CA TRP A 160 2.82 -14.77 30.47
C TRP A 160 4.33 -14.58 30.68
N GLY A 161 4.87 -15.32 31.65
CA GLY A 161 6.30 -15.45 31.92
C GLY A 161 6.93 -16.68 31.27
N ALA A 162 8.23 -16.89 31.52
CA ALA A 162 9.02 -17.93 30.85
C ALA A 162 8.49 -19.36 31.04
N GLN A 163 7.93 -19.68 32.21
CA GLN A 163 7.40 -21.01 32.49
C GLN A 163 6.15 -21.32 31.64
N GLU A 164 5.19 -20.40 31.57
CA GLU A 164 3.94 -20.58 30.80
C GLU A 164 4.23 -20.75 29.30
N TRP A 165 5.16 -19.96 28.76
CA TRP A 165 5.64 -20.12 27.38
C TRP A 165 6.29 -21.49 27.15
N SER A 166 7.13 -21.95 28.08
CA SER A 166 7.81 -23.25 27.98
C SER A 166 6.81 -24.40 27.99
N ASP A 167 5.81 -24.34 28.86
CA ASP A 167 4.77 -25.37 28.96
C ASP A 167 3.87 -25.37 27.71
N PHE A 168 3.47 -24.20 27.20
CA PHE A 168 2.72 -24.07 25.95
C PHE A 168 3.48 -24.65 24.76
N LEU A 169 4.74 -24.26 24.57
CA LEU A 169 5.58 -24.74 23.46
C LEU A 169 5.84 -26.24 23.56
N LYS A 170 6.13 -26.76 24.77
CA LYS A 170 6.31 -28.21 24.98
C LYS A 170 5.05 -29.01 24.63
N ALA A 171 3.86 -28.46 24.89
CA ALA A 171 2.60 -29.09 24.55
C ALA A 171 2.28 -29.02 23.04
N LYS A 172 2.64 -27.93 22.35
CA LYS A 172 2.29 -27.71 20.94
C LYS A 172 3.33 -28.22 19.94
N VAL A 173 4.61 -28.28 20.30
CA VAL A 173 5.74 -28.67 19.42
C VAL A 173 6.07 -30.15 19.58
N SER A 174 5.09 -31.00 19.88
CA SER A 174 5.30 -32.45 19.93
C SER A 174 5.74 -32.97 18.55
N VAL A 175 6.99 -33.45 18.48
CA VAL A 175 7.54 -34.23 17.35
C VAL A 175 6.88 -35.61 17.31
#